data_AF-A0A2I0NN06-F1
#
_entry.id   AF-A0A2I0NN06-F1
#
_cell.length_a   1.000
_cell.length_b   1.000
_cell.length_c   1.000
_cell.angle_alpha   90.00
_cell.angle_beta   90.00
_cell.angle_gamma   90.00
#
_symmetry.space_group_name_H-M   'P 1'
#
loop_
_entity.id
_entity.type
_entity.pdbx_description
1 polymer ?
#
loop_
_entity_poly.entity_id
_entity_poly.type
_entity_poly.pdbx_seq_one_letter_code
_entity_poly.pdbx_strand_id
1 'polypeptide(L)'
;MQTAAHYVVTGRALLGEDLREEDVTITVSEGIISSIEPSSRTPERWIVPAFFNAHTHLGDTVAMDLPARGSLADLVKPPNGLKHRILAATPRTELVRGMRASIIAMLATGTTGFADFREGGADGVAALREAAAGLDCRPIILGREGGEEVSDGAGISSVHDVANAEETVTNARAAGKLVAFHAGEKNPDDVDDALAFEPDLLVHCTHATDAQLRRIVDMDIPIAVCPRSNWLLGVTASAAH
;
A
#
# COMPACT_ATOMS: atom_id res chain seq x y z
N MET A 1 -2.11 20.50 -15.22
CA MET A 1 -3.45 19.89 -15.27
C MET A 1 -3.87 19.85 -16.72
N GLN A 2 -3.67 18.71 -17.37
CA GLN A 2 -4.18 18.49 -18.73
C GLN A 2 -5.70 18.35 -18.58
N THR A 3 -6.48 19.21 -19.22
CA THR A 3 -7.93 19.08 -19.27
C THR A 3 -8.24 17.69 -19.80
N ALA A 4 -8.79 16.82 -18.95
CA ALA A 4 -9.12 15.45 -19.33
C ALA A 4 -10.21 15.51 -20.40
N ALA A 5 -9.77 15.42 -21.66
CA ALA A 5 -10.63 15.51 -22.82
C ALA A 5 -11.66 14.38 -22.79
N HIS A 6 -12.86 14.69 -23.28
CA HIS A 6 -13.86 13.67 -23.57
C HIS A 6 -13.24 12.57 -24.46
N TYR A 7 -13.23 11.33 -23.99
CA TYR A 7 -12.74 10.20 -24.76
C TYR A 7 -13.69 9.01 -24.67
N VAL A 8 -13.75 8.25 -25.77
CA VAL A 8 -14.58 7.05 -25.89
C VAL A 8 -13.65 5.89 -26.23
N VAL A 9 -13.79 4.79 -25.50
CA VAL A 9 -13.00 3.58 -25.72
C VAL A 9 -13.93 2.37 -25.78
N THR A 10 -13.81 1.60 -26.87
CA THR A 10 -14.52 0.34 -27.06
C THR A 10 -13.54 -0.82 -26.93
N GLY A 11 -13.97 -1.89 -26.26
CA GLY A 11 -13.17 -3.07 -26.01
C GLY A 11 -13.88 -4.04 -25.07
N ARG A 12 -13.16 -5.07 -24.68
CA ARG A 12 -13.58 -6.03 -23.66
C ARG A 12 -13.12 -5.55 -22.30
N ALA A 13 -14.04 -5.31 -21.38
CA ALA A 13 -13.75 -4.75 -20.07
C ALA A 13 -13.95 -5.75 -18.93
N LEU A 14 -13.21 -5.55 -17.83
CA LEU A 14 -13.51 -6.17 -16.54
C LEU A 14 -14.25 -5.15 -15.67
N LEU A 15 -15.50 -5.46 -15.29
CA LEU A 15 -16.42 -4.54 -14.64
C LEU A 15 -16.84 -4.97 -13.24
N GLY A 16 -17.05 -3.99 -12.37
CA GLY A 16 -17.51 -4.19 -11.00
C GLY A 16 -16.47 -4.88 -10.11
N GLU A 17 -16.88 -5.17 -8.88
CA GLU A 17 -16.06 -5.82 -7.86
C GLU A 17 -15.73 -7.28 -8.22
N ASP A 18 -16.64 -7.94 -8.93
CA ASP A 18 -16.49 -9.33 -9.40
C ASP A 18 -15.62 -9.46 -10.66
N LEU A 19 -15.14 -8.35 -11.24
CA LEU A 19 -14.37 -8.32 -12.49
C LEU A 19 -15.06 -9.08 -13.64
N ARG A 20 -16.36 -8.82 -13.85
CA ARG A 20 -17.14 -9.48 -14.91
C ARG A 20 -16.65 -9.04 -16.28
N GLU A 21 -16.44 -10.00 -17.16
CA GLU A 21 -16.01 -9.77 -18.54
C GLU A 21 -17.20 -9.37 -19.41
N GLU A 22 -17.18 -8.16 -19.97
CA GLU A 22 -18.23 -7.66 -20.86
C GLU A 22 -17.64 -6.86 -22.03
N ASP A 23 -18.24 -7.01 -23.21
CA ASP A 23 -17.93 -6.20 -24.39
C ASP A 23 -18.66 -4.86 -24.31
N VAL A 24 -17.91 -3.76 -24.18
CA VAL A 24 -18.49 -2.44 -23.87
C VAL A 24 -17.85 -1.29 -24.64
N THR A 25 -18.58 -0.18 -24.69
CA THR A 25 -18.06 1.15 -24.98
C THR A 25 -18.14 1.99 -23.71
N ILE A 26 -17.00 2.54 -23.29
CA ILE A 26 -16.86 3.39 -22.11
C ILE A 26 -16.65 4.82 -22.58
N THR A 27 -17.49 5.72 -22.08
CA THR A 27 -17.34 7.17 -22.27
C THR A 27 -16.75 7.77 -21.00
N VAL A 28 -15.70 8.57 -21.17
CA VAL A 28 -15.07 9.30 -20.06
C VAL A 28 -15.08 10.79 -20.36
N SER A 29 -15.58 11.54 -19.41
CA SER A 29 -15.70 12.99 -19.45
C SER A 29 -15.03 13.57 -18.22
N GLU A 30 -14.08 14.49 -18.42
CA GLU A 30 -13.40 15.17 -17.30
C GLU A 30 -12.72 14.20 -16.31
N GLY A 31 -12.23 13.07 -16.82
CA GLY A 31 -11.57 12.03 -16.01
C GLY A 31 -12.53 11.10 -15.26
N ILE A 32 -13.85 11.26 -15.46
CA ILE A 32 -14.88 10.45 -14.83
C ILE A 32 -15.56 9.59 -15.89
N ILE A 33 -15.73 8.29 -15.62
CA ILE A 33 -16.53 7.39 -16.45
C ILE A 33 -17.99 7.86 -16.38
N SER A 34 -18.53 8.34 -17.50
CA SER A 34 -19.88 8.89 -17.59
C SER A 34 -20.90 7.89 -18.12
N SER A 35 -20.47 6.92 -18.95
CA SER A 35 -21.30 5.79 -19.35
C SER A 35 -20.47 4.53 -19.63
N ILE A 36 -21.10 3.39 -19.42
CA ILE A 36 -20.63 2.05 -19.82
C ILE A 36 -21.80 1.39 -20.53
N GLU A 37 -21.67 1.18 -21.84
CA GLU A 37 -22.75 0.66 -22.68
C GLU A 37 -22.31 -0.65 -23.34
N PRO A 38 -23.17 -1.69 -23.36
CA PRO A 38 -22.87 -2.93 -24.07
C PRO A 38 -22.58 -2.67 -25.55
N SER A 39 -21.56 -3.34 -26.09
CA SER A 39 -21.20 -3.28 -27.51
C SER A 39 -21.35 -4.65 -28.16
N SER A 40 -21.97 -4.70 -29.35
CA SER A 40 -22.09 -5.93 -30.13
C SER A 40 -20.85 -6.28 -30.95
N ARG A 41 -19.90 -5.34 -31.06
CA ARG A 41 -18.62 -5.51 -31.78
C ARG A 41 -17.53 -4.76 -31.03
N THR A 42 -16.49 -5.48 -30.62
CA THR A 42 -15.33 -4.90 -29.93
C THR A 42 -14.06 -5.23 -30.71
N PRO A 43 -13.07 -4.31 -30.73
CA PRO A 43 -11.72 -4.64 -31.19
C PRO A 43 -11.05 -5.59 -30.19
N GLU A 44 -9.95 -6.25 -30.59
CA GLU A 44 -9.08 -7.00 -29.68
C GLU A 44 -8.31 -6.05 -28.73
N ARG A 45 -9.04 -5.49 -27.77
CA ARG A 45 -8.54 -4.56 -26.75
C ARG A 45 -9.17 -4.89 -25.42
N TRP A 46 -8.32 -5.12 -24.42
CA TRP A 46 -8.75 -5.23 -23.03
C TRP A 46 -8.77 -3.86 -22.36
N ILE A 47 -9.81 -3.62 -21.56
CA ILE A 47 -9.95 -2.45 -20.70
C ILE A 47 -10.04 -2.97 -19.27
N VAL A 48 -9.01 -2.71 -18.49
CA VAL A 48 -8.90 -3.24 -17.12
C VAL A 48 -8.77 -2.05 -16.17
N PRO A 49 -9.44 -2.06 -14.99
CA PRO A 49 -9.15 -1.09 -13.94
C PRO A 49 -7.66 -1.06 -13.65
N ALA A 50 -7.10 0.13 -13.46
CA ALA A 50 -5.71 0.25 -13.07
C ALA A 50 -5.46 -0.41 -11.72
N PHE A 51 -4.27 -0.98 -11.54
CA PHE A 51 -3.92 -1.62 -10.28
C PHE A 51 -3.71 -0.59 -9.16
N PHE A 52 -4.06 -1.00 -7.95
CA PHE A 52 -3.72 -0.28 -6.72
C PHE A 52 -2.83 -1.17 -5.85
N ASN A 53 -1.61 -0.73 -5.56
CA ASN A 53 -0.72 -1.46 -4.66
C ASN A 53 -0.98 -1.07 -3.21
N ALA A 54 -1.76 -1.88 -2.49
CA ALA A 54 -2.21 -1.58 -1.13
C ALA A 54 -1.10 -1.59 -0.06
N HIS A 55 0.14 -1.97 -0.40
CA HIS A 55 1.22 -1.98 0.57
C HIS A 55 2.60 -1.74 -0.06
N THR A 56 3.18 -0.57 0.21
CA THR A 56 4.56 -0.23 -0.17
C THR A 56 5.35 0.38 0.99
N HIS A 57 6.67 0.28 0.86
CA HIS A 57 7.65 1.08 1.60
C HIS A 57 8.63 1.69 0.60
N LEU A 58 8.21 2.67 -0.18
CA LEU A 58 8.98 3.22 -1.30
C LEU A 58 10.29 3.87 -0.84
N GLY A 59 10.35 4.33 0.41
CA GLY A 59 11.60 4.79 1.04
C GLY A 59 12.72 3.76 0.94
N ASP A 60 12.39 2.47 1.00
CA ASP A 60 13.34 1.36 0.98
C ASP A 60 13.94 1.13 -0.41
N THR A 61 13.48 1.86 -1.44
CA THR A 61 13.99 1.73 -2.81
C THR A 61 15.51 1.91 -2.89
N VAL A 62 16.08 2.76 -2.04
CA VAL A 62 17.53 3.00 -2.00
C VAL A 62 18.35 1.79 -1.52
N ALA A 63 17.68 0.82 -0.90
CA ALA A 63 18.23 -0.46 -0.47
C ALA A 63 17.64 -1.65 -1.24
N MET A 64 16.84 -1.41 -2.28
CA MET A 64 16.17 -2.46 -3.06
C MET A 64 17.21 -3.41 -3.67
N ASP A 65 16.93 -4.71 -3.57
CA ASP A 65 17.77 -5.79 -4.09
C ASP A 65 19.20 -5.85 -3.53
N LEU A 66 19.49 -5.11 -2.43
CA LEU A 66 20.73 -5.33 -1.70
C LEU A 66 20.70 -6.71 -1.03
N PRO A 67 21.70 -7.58 -1.30
CA PRO A 67 21.77 -8.87 -0.64
C PRO A 67 22.02 -8.66 0.85
N ALA A 68 21.00 -8.90 1.65
CA ALA A 68 21.08 -8.79 3.11
C ALA A 68 20.99 -10.18 3.75
N ARG A 69 21.82 -10.42 4.77
CA ARG A 69 21.81 -11.66 5.56
C ARG A 69 21.53 -11.31 7.02
N GLY A 70 20.64 -12.04 7.67
CA GLY A 70 20.28 -11.80 9.07
C GLY A 70 18.86 -12.30 9.37
N SER A 71 18.44 -12.18 10.62
CA SER A 71 17.04 -12.39 11.00
C SER A 71 16.16 -11.22 10.55
N LEU A 72 14.83 -11.41 10.50
CA LEU A 72 13.87 -10.33 10.24
C LEU A 72 14.17 -9.11 11.14
N ALA A 73 14.46 -9.34 12.41
CA ALA A 73 14.78 -8.27 13.35
C ALA A 73 16.03 -7.48 12.95
N ASP A 74 17.09 -8.16 12.51
CA ASP A 74 18.35 -7.51 12.07
C ASP A 74 18.17 -6.67 10.81
N LEU A 75 17.22 -7.06 9.96
CA LEU A 75 16.98 -6.42 8.67
C LEU A 75 16.06 -5.21 8.79
N VAL A 76 14.92 -5.37 9.48
CA VAL A 76 13.81 -4.40 9.40
C VAL A 76 13.38 -3.81 10.73
N LYS A 77 13.77 -4.37 11.88
CA LYS A 77 13.22 -3.90 13.17
C LYS A 77 13.78 -2.51 13.55
N PRO A 78 12.93 -1.53 13.89
CA PRO A 78 13.38 -0.27 14.47
C PRO A 78 14.12 -0.45 15.81
N PRO A 79 15.07 0.42 16.18
CA PRO A 79 15.65 1.52 15.41
C PRO A 79 16.94 1.16 14.66
N ASN A 80 17.50 -0.04 14.88
CA ASN A 80 18.87 -0.40 14.46
C ASN A 80 18.95 -1.40 13.30
N GLY A 81 17.79 -1.88 12.81
CA GLY A 81 17.74 -2.74 11.63
C GLY A 81 18.47 -2.11 10.43
N LEU A 82 19.02 -2.95 9.55
CA LEU A 82 19.77 -2.50 8.36
C LEU A 82 19.01 -1.42 7.57
N LYS A 83 17.69 -1.60 7.39
CA LYS A 83 16.78 -0.63 6.78
C LYS A 83 16.91 0.77 7.41
N HIS A 84 16.73 0.88 8.72
CA HIS A 84 16.75 2.16 9.42
C HIS A 84 18.10 2.87 9.31
N ARG A 85 19.21 2.12 9.37
CA ARG A 85 20.55 2.69 9.19
C ARG A 85 20.78 3.24 7.78
N ILE A 86 20.31 2.53 6.75
CA ILE A 86 20.41 3.00 5.36
C ILE A 86 19.56 4.26 5.17
N LEU A 87 18.30 4.24 5.63
CA LEU A 87 17.39 5.38 5.48
C LEU A 87 17.94 6.63 6.16
N ALA A 88 18.44 6.50 7.40
CA ALA A 88 19.01 7.62 8.15
C ALA A 88 20.28 8.19 7.52
N ALA A 89 21.08 7.36 6.85
CA ALA A 89 22.32 7.79 6.19
C ALA A 89 22.10 8.32 4.77
N THR A 90 20.93 8.08 4.16
CA THR A 90 20.69 8.43 2.75
C THR A 90 20.26 9.88 2.61
N PRO A 91 20.91 10.69 1.75
CA PRO A 91 20.47 12.07 1.50
C PRO A 91 19.04 12.12 0.96
N ARG A 92 18.26 13.12 1.40
CA ARG A 92 16.87 13.34 0.96
C ARG A 92 16.70 13.30 -0.55
N THR A 93 17.63 13.88 -1.31
CA THR A 93 17.59 13.90 -2.77
C THR A 93 17.63 12.51 -3.39
N GLU A 94 18.43 11.59 -2.83
CA GLU A 94 18.50 10.21 -3.28
C GLU A 94 17.26 9.41 -2.85
N LEU A 95 16.71 9.68 -1.66
CA LEU A 95 15.43 9.09 -1.24
C LEU A 95 14.29 9.47 -2.20
N VAL A 96 14.15 10.77 -2.51
CA VAL A 96 13.14 11.26 -3.46
C VAL A 96 13.34 10.64 -4.84
N ARG A 97 14.59 10.58 -5.32
CA ARG A 97 14.92 9.97 -6.61
C ARG A 97 14.56 8.48 -6.66
N GLY A 98 14.88 7.74 -5.60
CA GLY A 98 14.55 6.31 -5.47
C GLY A 98 13.03 6.10 -5.48
N MET A 99 12.30 6.79 -4.59
CA MET A 99 10.84 6.72 -4.54
C MET A 99 10.21 7.05 -5.91
N ARG A 100 10.68 8.12 -6.56
CA ARG A 100 10.17 8.53 -7.88
C ARG A 100 10.41 7.46 -8.95
N ALA A 101 11.57 6.81 -8.95
CA ALA A 101 11.86 5.73 -9.87
C ALA A 101 10.89 4.54 -9.68
N SER A 102 10.58 4.18 -8.44
CA SER A 102 9.59 3.13 -8.13
C SER A 102 8.16 3.51 -8.56
N ILE A 103 7.76 4.78 -8.38
CA ILE A 103 6.45 5.26 -8.85
C ILE A 103 6.36 5.18 -10.38
N ILE A 104 7.41 5.58 -11.10
CA ILE A 104 7.46 5.49 -12.56
C ILE A 104 7.36 4.02 -13.02
N ALA A 105 8.03 3.09 -12.34
CA ALA A 105 7.94 1.67 -12.63
C ALA A 105 6.53 1.11 -12.39
N MET A 106 5.87 1.52 -11.30
CA MET A 106 4.45 1.19 -11.04
C MET A 106 3.54 1.70 -12.16
N LEU A 107 3.70 2.96 -12.58
CA LEU A 107 2.91 3.52 -13.68
C LEU A 107 3.12 2.79 -15.01
N ALA A 108 4.38 2.44 -15.32
CA ALA A 108 4.72 1.70 -16.54
C ALA A 108 4.12 0.28 -16.57
N THR A 109 3.71 -0.25 -15.42
CA THR A 109 3.09 -1.57 -15.26
C THR A 109 1.59 -1.50 -14.95
N GLY A 110 0.96 -0.34 -15.12
CA GLY A 110 -0.48 -0.16 -14.94
C GLY A 110 -0.94 0.03 -13.49
N THR A 111 -0.02 0.22 -12.55
CA THR A 111 -0.33 0.59 -11.16
C THR A 111 -0.38 2.11 -11.03
N THR A 112 -1.58 2.66 -10.86
CA THR A 112 -1.81 4.12 -10.80
C THR A 112 -2.13 4.62 -9.38
N GLY A 113 -2.15 3.74 -8.39
CA GLY A 113 -2.25 4.13 -6.99
C GLY A 113 -1.53 3.17 -6.06
N PHE A 114 -1.17 3.64 -4.88
CA PHE A 114 -0.52 2.83 -3.87
C PHE A 114 -0.74 3.38 -2.46
N ALA A 115 -0.66 2.52 -1.46
CA ALA A 115 -0.61 2.92 -0.04
C ALA A 115 0.80 2.67 0.52
N ASP A 116 1.47 3.75 0.94
CA ASP A 116 2.84 3.73 1.43
C ASP A 116 2.92 3.90 2.94
N PHE A 117 3.60 2.97 3.59
CA PHE A 117 3.87 3.00 5.02
C PHE A 117 5.18 3.75 5.25
N ARG A 118 5.06 5.04 5.57
CA ARG A 118 6.16 6.00 5.48
C ARG A 118 6.77 6.33 6.84
N GLU A 119 8.03 5.94 7.02
CA GLU A 119 8.91 6.37 8.13
C GLU A 119 9.52 7.77 7.91
N GLY A 120 10.24 8.29 8.91
CA GLY A 120 10.94 9.58 8.81
C GLY A 120 10.05 10.79 9.07
N GLY A 121 8.92 10.58 9.74
CA GLY A 121 8.02 11.65 10.19
C GLY A 121 7.50 12.53 9.04
N ALA A 122 7.28 13.81 9.36
CA ALA A 122 6.78 14.80 8.42
C ALA A 122 7.70 14.98 7.18
N ASP A 123 9.03 14.87 7.36
CA ASP A 123 10.00 15.00 6.27
C ASP A 123 9.91 13.83 5.29
N GLY A 124 9.68 12.61 5.80
CA GLY A 124 9.45 11.42 4.97
C GLY A 124 8.18 11.56 4.13
N VAL A 125 7.10 12.06 4.71
CA VAL A 125 5.84 12.36 4.01
C VAL A 125 6.06 13.43 2.94
N ALA A 126 6.76 14.51 3.26
CA ALA A 126 7.08 15.58 2.31
C ALA A 126 7.94 15.07 1.15
N ALA A 127 8.93 14.22 1.43
CA ALA A 127 9.77 13.61 0.40
C ALA A 127 8.97 12.70 -0.55
N LEU A 128 8.03 11.90 -0.04
CA LEU A 128 7.18 11.07 -0.89
C LEU A 128 6.23 11.91 -1.75
N ARG A 129 5.66 12.98 -1.19
CA ARG A 129 4.84 13.94 -1.96
C ARG A 129 5.65 14.60 -3.08
N GLU A 130 6.89 14.97 -2.82
CA GLU A 130 7.80 15.49 -3.85
C GLU A 130 8.09 14.44 -4.93
N ALA A 131 8.35 13.19 -4.55
CA ALA A 131 8.61 12.10 -5.49
C ALA A 131 7.42 11.85 -6.43
N ALA A 132 6.19 11.90 -5.89
CA ALA A 132 4.95 11.72 -6.64
C ALA A 132 4.51 12.96 -7.45
N ALA A 133 5.05 14.15 -7.15
CA ALA A 133 4.62 15.38 -7.79
C ALA A 133 4.75 15.32 -9.31
N GLY A 134 3.68 15.72 -10.01
CA GLY A 134 3.59 15.75 -11.47
C GLY A 134 3.48 14.38 -12.14
N LEU A 135 3.27 13.29 -11.38
CA LEU A 135 2.96 11.96 -11.92
C LEU A 135 1.46 11.68 -11.79
N ASP A 136 0.88 10.98 -12.77
CA ASP A 136 -0.53 10.56 -12.76
C ASP A 136 -0.74 9.33 -11.84
N CYS A 137 -0.38 9.49 -10.57
CA CYS A 137 -0.52 8.46 -9.54
C CYS A 137 -1.25 9.00 -8.31
N ARG A 138 -1.96 8.11 -7.60
CA ARG A 138 -2.64 8.42 -6.34
C ARG A 138 -1.93 7.73 -5.17
N PRO A 139 -1.01 8.42 -4.46
CA PRO A 139 -0.47 7.92 -3.20
C PRO A 139 -1.50 8.06 -2.08
N ILE A 140 -1.58 7.06 -1.21
CA ILE A 140 -2.14 7.14 0.14
C ILE A 140 -0.97 6.97 1.11
N ILE A 141 -0.68 8.00 1.92
CA ILE A 141 0.50 8.02 2.78
C ILE A 141 0.08 7.71 4.21
N LEU A 142 0.57 6.59 4.73
CA LEU A 142 0.35 6.12 6.10
C LEU A 142 1.63 6.37 6.90
N GLY A 143 1.67 7.52 7.57
CA GLY A 143 2.85 8.01 8.26
C GLY A 143 3.08 7.31 9.61
N ARG A 144 4.30 7.43 10.11
CA ARG A 144 4.69 7.13 11.49
C ARG A 144 5.73 8.13 11.97
N GLU A 145 6.07 8.09 13.26
CA GLU A 145 7.05 9.01 13.89
C GLU A 145 6.62 10.49 13.77
N GLY A 146 5.32 10.76 13.93
CA GLY A 146 4.71 12.08 13.76
C GLY A 146 4.32 12.40 12.31
N GLY A 147 4.66 11.53 11.35
CA GLY A 147 4.24 11.67 9.94
C GLY A 147 2.73 11.54 9.76
N GLU A 148 2.08 10.73 10.58
CA GLU A 148 0.63 10.52 10.62
C GLU A 148 -0.17 11.82 10.81
N GLU A 149 0.42 12.83 11.44
CA GLU A 149 -0.21 14.14 11.68
C GLU A 149 -0.37 14.94 10.37
N VAL A 150 0.49 14.70 9.40
CA VAL A 150 0.54 15.45 8.13
C VAL A 150 0.24 14.61 6.89
N SER A 151 0.08 13.29 7.05
CA SER A 151 -0.28 12.33 6.00
C SER A 151 -1.77 11.96 6.01
N ASP A 152 -2.15 10.99 5.17
CA ASP A 152 -3.54 10.54 4.95
C ASP A 152 -4.02 9.56 6.04
N GLY A 153 -3.08 8.97 6.80
CA GLY A 153 -3.35 8.05 7.89
C GLY A 153 -2.12 7.66 8.69
N ALA A 154 -2.35 6.79 9.67
CA ALA A 154 -1.31 6.17 10.49
C ALA A 154 -1.01 4.75 9.99
N GLY A 155 0.29 4.46 9.82
CA GLY A 155 0.79 3.14 9.42
C GLY A 155 1.61 2.49 10.53
N ILE A 156 0.95 1.68 11.37
CA ILE A 156 1.55 1.04 12.55
C ILE A 156 2.27 -0.26 12.16
N SER A 157 3.56 -0.37 12.50
CA SER A 157 4.40 -1.52 12.13
C SER A 157 4.16 -2.80 12.92
N SER A 158 3.61 -2.67 14.13
CA SER A 158 3.04 -3.73 14.97
C SER A 158 2.56 -3.05 16.26
N VAL A 159 1.48 -3.54 16.87
CA VAL A 159 1.01 -3.04 18.17
C VAL A 159 2.09 -3.19 19.23
N HIS A 160 2.91 -4.25 19.14
CA HIS A 160 3.92 -4.56 20.16
C HIS A 160 5.16 -3.67 20.07
N ASP A 161 5.40 -3.05 18.91
CA ASP A 161 6.60 -2.24 18.67
C ASP A 161 6.35 -0.73 18.85
N VAL A 162 5.09 -0.29 18.99
CA VAL A 162 4.71 1.13 19.06
C VAL A 162 4.03 1.43 20.41
N ALA A 163 4.79 2.01 21.34
CA ALA A 163 4.32 2.29 22.70
C ALA A 163 3.13 3.28 22.76
N ASN A 164 2.97 4.14 21.75
CA ASN A 164 1.93 5.17 21.67
C ASN A 164 0.81 4.82 20.67
N ALA A 165 0.64 3.55 20.29
CA ALA A 165 -0.34 3.14 19.28
C ALA A 165 -1.77 3.63 19.60
N GLU A 166 -2.21 3.56 20.86
CA GLU A 166 -3.54 4.02 21.27
C GLU A 166 -3.77 5.52 21.05
N GLU A 167 -2.78 6.34 21.41
CA GLU A 167 -2.84 7.79 21.18
C GLU A 167 -2.82 8.11 19.67
N THR A 168 -1.93 7.45 18.92
CA THR A 168 -1.83 7.61 17.46
C THR A 168 -3.15 7.26 16.77
N VAL A 169 -3.77 6.13 17.13
CA VAL A 169 -5.06 5.71 16.56
C VAL A 169 -6.16 6.70 16.95
N THR A 170 -6.24 7.09 18.22
CA THR A 170 -7.25 8.05 18.71
C THR A 170 -7.16 9.37 17.94
N ASN A 171 -5.96 9.91 17.77
CA ASN A 171 -5.72 11.16 17.06
C ASN A 171 -6.02 11.05 15.56
N ALA A 172 -5.61 9.94 14.92
CA ALA A 172 -5.92 9.68 13.51
C ALA A 172 -7.44 9.60 13.28
N ARG A 173 -8.15 8.86 14.13
CA ARG A 173 -9.62 8.72 14.06
C ARG A 173 -10.33 10.05 14.30
N ALA A 174 -9.90 10.83 15.30
CA ALA A 174 -10.44 12.17 15.56
C ALA A 174 -10.26 13.12 14.37
N ALA A 175 -9.20 12.93 13.58
CA ALA A 175 -8.93 13.68 12.35
C ALA A 175 -9.59 13.08 11.09
N GLY A 176 -10.36 11.99 11.21
CA GLY A 176 -11.00 11.30 10.08
C GLY A 176 -10.01 10.61 9.14
N LYS A 177 -8.84 10.21 9.65
CA LYS A 177 -7.76 9.60 8.88
C LYS A 177 -7.77 8.08 8.95
N LEU A 178 -7.08 7.47 7.99
CA LEU A 178 -6.94 6.02 7.91
C LEU A 178 -6.02 5.49 9.02
N VAL A 179 -6.25 4.25 9.42
CA VAL A 179 -5.44 3.50 10.39
C VAL A 179 -5.18 2.11 9.82
N ALA A 180 -3.92 1.77 9.61
CA ALA A 180 -3.52 0.46 9.12
C ALA A 180 -2.43 -0.16 10.00
N PHE A 181 -2.44 -1.49 10.09
CA PHE A 181 -1.50 -2.26 10.89
C PHE A 181 -0.86 -3.37 10.08
N HIS A 182 0.45 -3.56 10.28
CA HIS A 182 1.08 -4.85 10.07
C HIS A 182 0.72 -5.76 11.24
N ALA A 183 0.24 -6.97 10.94
CA ALA A 183 -0.09 -7.97 11.95
C ALA A 183 0.03 -9.38 11.37
N GLY A 184 0.37 -10.35 12.22
CA GLY A 184 0.45 -11.75 11.79
C GLY A 184 1.62 -12.04 10.84
N GLU A 185 2.62 -11.14 10.74
CA GLU A 185 3.72 -11.33 9.78
C GLU A 185 4.58 -12.51 10.18
N LYS A 186 5.08 -12.59 11.42
CA LYS A 186 6.00 -13.67 11.85
C LYS A 186 5.32 -14.78 12.67
N ASN A 187 4.29 -14.41 13.43
CA ASN A 187 3.51 -15.24 14.34
C ASN A 187 2.11 -14.61 14.50
N PRO A 188 1.11 -15.32 15.05
CA PRO A 188 -0.26 -14.79 15.20
C PRO A 188 -0.44 -13.77 16.34
N ASP A 189 0.61 -13.50 17.12
CA ASP A 189 0.49 -12.99 18.49
C ASP A 189 -0.03 -11.54 18.56
N ASP A 190 0.17 -10.73 17.52
CA ASP A 190 -0.26 -9.32 17.47
C ASP A 190 -1.56 -9.09 16.70
N VAL A 191 -2.18 -10.14 16.14
CA VAL A 191 -3.38 -10.02 15.31
C VAL A 191 -4.60 -9.58 16.13
N ASP A 192 -4.87 -10.23 17.26
CA ASP A 192 -6.02 -9.88 18.10
C ASP A 192 -5.87 -8.49 18.74
N ASP A 193 -4.64 -8.10 19.07
CA ASP A 193 -4.33 -6.77 19.58
C ASP A 193 -4.54 -5.70 18.50
N ALA A 194 -4.15 -5.97 17.25
CA ALA A 194 -4.42 -5.07 16.13
C ALA A 194 -5.92 -4.93 15.87
N LEU A 195 -6.67 -6.03 15.94
CA LEU A 195 -8.13 -6.03 15.78
C LEU A 195 -8.87 -5.22 16.85
N ALA A 196 -8.30 -5.09 18.06
CA ALA A 196 -8.89 -4.26 19.10
C ALA A 196 -8.93 -2.76 18.74
N PHE A 197 -8.13 -2.33 17.76
CA PHE A 197 -8.13 -0.95 17.24
C PHE A 197 -9.05 -0.75 16.03
N GLU A 198 -9.77 -1.78 15.59
CA GLU A 198 -10.69 -1.73 14.43
C GLU A 198 -10.03 -1.08 13.20
N PRO A 199 -8.93 -1.65 12.66
CA PRO A 199 -8.14 -1.03 11.60
C PRO A 199 -8.88 -1.01 10.26
N ASP A 200 -8.56 -0.03 9.41
CA ASP A 200 -9.11 0.05 8.05
C ASP A 200 -8.41 -0.89 7.06
N LEU A 201 -7.20 -1.35 7.41
CA LEU A 201 -6.40 -2.27 6.61
C LEU A 201 -5.44 -3.05 7.51
N LEU A 202 -5.38 -4.36 7.29
CA LEU A 202 -4.33 -5.22 7.83
C LEU A 202 -3.33 -5.58 6.73
N VAL A 203 -2.05 -5.66 7.08
CA VAL A 203 -0.97 -6.09 6.19
C VAL A 203 -0.40 -7.41 6.69
N HIS A 204 -0.10 -8.30 5.74
CA HIS A 204 0.37 -9.68 5.94
C HIS A 204 -0.73 -10.66 6.35
N CYS A 205 -1.08 -10.72 7.63
CA CYS A 205 -1.90 -11.78 8.23
C CYS A 205 -1.43 -13.21 7.88
N THR A 206 -0.13 -13.37 7.59
CA THR A 206 0.46 -14.61 7.09
C THR A 206 0.31 -15.78 8.05
N HIS A 207 0.40 -15.53 9.36
CA HIS A 207 0.26 -16.55 10.41
C HIS A 207 -1.03 -16.37 11.20
N ALA A 208 -2.00 -15.60 10.71
CA ALA A 208 -3.30 -15.47 11.37
C ALA A 208 -3.99 -16.85 11.44
N THR A 209 -4.55 -17.16 12.60
CA THR A 209 -5.29 -18.42 12.79
C THR A 209 -6.66 -18.38 12.09
N ASP A 210 -7.27 -19.53 11.82
CA ASP A 210 -8.64 -19.61 11.28
C ASP A 210 -9.66 -18.80 12.10
N ALA A 211 -9.50 -18.73 13.42
CA ALA A 211 -10.38 -17.95 14.29
C ALA A 211 -10.18 -16.45 14.07
N GLN A 212 -8.92 -16.00 13.96
CA GLN A 212 -8.59 -14.61 13.67
C GLN A 212 -9.05 -14.21 12.26
N LEU A 213 -8.87 -15.06 11.25
CA LEU A 213 -9.36 -14.81 9.89
C LEU A 213 -10.89 -14.68 9.83
N ARG A 214 -11.63 -15.54 10.55
CA ARG A 214 -13.09 -15.39 10.66
C ARG A 214 -13.47 -14.05 11.29
N ARG A 215 -12.78 -13.64 12.34
CA ARG A 215 -13.01 -12.35 13.00
C ARG A 215 -12.71 -11.16 12.08
N ILE A 216 -11.62 -11.22 11.30
CA ILE A 216 -11.29 -10.21 10.29
C ILE A 216 -12.42 -10.07 9.27
N VAL A 217 -12.97 -11.19 8.79
CA VAL A 217 -14.12 -11.22 7.87
C VAL A 217 -15.39 -10.65 8.53
N ASP A 218 -15.68 -11.06 9.77
CA ASP A 218 -16.85 -10.56 10.52
C ASP A 218 -16.80 -9.04 10.76
N MET A 219 -15.59 -8.47 10.81
CA MET A 219 -15.34 -7.03 10.96
C MET A 219 -15.23 -6.29 9.63
N ASP A 220 -15.32 -6.98 8.49
CA ASP A 220 -15.18 -6.43 7.14
C ASP A 220 -13.85 -5.66 6.93
N ILE A 221 -12.76 -6.17 7.51
CA ILE A 221 -11.44 -5.55 7.43
C ILE A 221 -10.65 -6.15 6.25
N PRO A 222 -10.22 -5.35 5.26
CA PRO A 222 -9.43 -5.85 4.15
C PRO A 222 -8.00 -6.24 4.59
N ILE A 223 -7.42 -7.22 3.89
CA ILE A 223 -6.04 -7.67 4.09
C ILE A 223 -5.20 -7.42 2.83
N ALA A 224 -4.08 -6.71 2.97
CA ALA A 224 -3.02 -6.65 1.98
C ALA A 224 -2.04 -7.81 2.17
N VAL A 225 -2.11 -8.81 1.31
CA VAL A 225 -1.21 -9.98 1.34
C VAL A 225 0.10 -9.65 0.61
N CYS A 226 1.24 -9.93 1.25
CA CYS A 226 2.57 -9.54 0.76
C CYS A 226 3.48 -10.74 0.44
N PRO A 227 3.14 -11.59 -0.55
CA PRO A 227 3.80 -12.88 -0.76
C PRO A 227 5.29 -12.75 -1.08
N ARG A 228 5.70 -11.72 -1.82
CA ARG A 228 7.12 -11.47 -2.13
C ARG A 228 7.94 -11.17 -0.88
N SER A 229 7.40 -10.36 0.03
CA SER A 229 8.07 -10.05 1.31
C SER A 229 8.15 -11.31 2.17
N ASN A 230 7.02 -12.01 2.31
CA ASN A 230 6.91 -13.24 3.09
C ASN A 230 7.93 -14.31 2.65
N TRP A 231 8.15 -14.44 1.34
CA TRP A 231 9.13 -15.37 0.79
C TRP A 231 10.56 -14.90 1.00
N LEU A 232 10.86 -13.64 0.64
CA LEU A 232 12.23 -13.09 0.70
C LEU A 232 12.78 -13.06 2.13
N LEU A 233 11.92 -12.76 3.11
CA LEU A 233 12.30 -12.65 4.52
C LEU A 233 12.23 -14.00 5.26
N GLY A 234 11.93 -15.10 4.57
CA GLY A 234 11.86 -16.44 5.16
C GLY A 234 10.75 -16.61 6.19
N VAL A 235 9.70 -15.78 6.07
CA VAL A 235 8.51 -15.79 6.93
C VAL A 235 7.57 -16.93 6.55
N THR A 236 7.63 -17.37 5.30
CA THR A 236 6.97 -18.57 4.78
C THR A 236 8.01 -19.49 4.15
N ALA A 237 7.76 -20.80 4.17
CA ALA A 237 8.67 -21.81 3.60
C ALA A 237 8.04 -22.62 2.46
N SER A 238 6.74 -22.42 2.17
CA SER A 238 6.03 -23.14 1.12
C SER A 238 4.81 -22.35 0.63
N ALA A 239 4.28 -22.74 -0.54
CA ALA A 239 3.02 -22.19 -1.06
C ALA A 239 1.77 -22.65 -0.30
N ALA A 240 1.91 -23.60 0.64
CA ALA A 240 0.81 -24.12 1.47
C ALA A 240 0.64 -23.36 2.78
N HIS A 241 1.45 -22.30 2.99
CA HIS A 241 1.39 -21.42 4.16
C HIS A 241 0.43 -20.27 3.91
#